data_AF-A0AAW1B1L0-F1
#
_entry.id   AF-A0AAW1B1L0-F1
#
_cell.length_a   1.000
_cell.length_b   1.000
_cell.length_c   1.000
_cell.angle_alpha   90.00
_cell.angle_beta   90.00
_cell.angle_gamma   90.00
#
_symmetry.space_group_name_H-M   'P 1'
#
loop_
_entity.id
_entity.type
_entity.pdbx_description
1 polymer ?
#
loop_
_entity_poly.entity_id
_entity_poly.type
_entity_poly.pdbx_seq_one_letter_code
_entity_poly.pdbx_strand_id
1 'polypeptide(L)' 'MNQEEVEHWFLPQLNIIDTFVVEKGFDVFNALDLMENKTFLEMLKFGIGDGYLQYYFYNWKCPSMGPEKVGLVLQ' A
#
# COMPACT_ATOMS: atom_id res chain seq x y z
N MET A 1 11.46 -20.20 12.70
CA MET A 1 10.43 -19.31 12.17
C MET A 1 9.10 -19.81 12.72
N ASN A 2 8.48 -19.07 13.63
CA ASN A 2 7.18 -19.45 14.18
C ASN A 2 6.04 -18.97 13.25
N GLN A 3 4.81 -19.42 13.47
CA GLN A 3 3.67 -19.06 12.63
C GLN A 3 3.44 -17.54 12.57
N GLU A 4 3.62 -16.84 13.69
CA GLU A 4 3.46 -15.40 13.82
C GLU A 4 4.50 -14.61 12.97
N GLU A 5 5.75 -15.08 12.93
CA GLU A 5 6.78 -14.56 12.03
C GLU A 5 6.45 -14.83 10.56
N VAL A 6 5.87 -16.00 10.26
CA VAL A 6 5.44 -16.31 8.89
C VAL A 6 4.31 -15.39 8.45
N GLU A 7 3.32 -15.16 9.32
CA GLU A 7 2.20 -14.25 9.08
C GLU A 7 2.68 -12.79 8.91
N HIS A 8 3.66 -12.35 9.72
CA HIS A 8 4.25 -11.01 9.63
C HIS A 8 5.07 -10.79 8.35
N TRP A 9 5.88 -11.79 7.94
CA TRP A 9 6.84 -11.64 6.84
C TRP A 9 6.33 -12.09 5.47
N PHE A 10 5.29 -12.92 5.40
CA PHE A 10 4.94 -13.61 4.15
C PHE A 10 3.46 -13.60 3.80
N LEU A 11 2.56 -13.22 4.71
CA LEU A 11 1.13 -13.14 4.37
C LEU A 11 0.72 -11.73 3.96
N PRO A 12 -0.01 -11.57 2.84
CA PRO A 12 -0.57 -10.28 2.45
C PRO A 12 -1.63 -9.86 3.47
N GLN A 13 -1.48 -8.66 4.03
CA GLN A 13 -2.50 -8.06 4.88
C GLN A 13 -3.61 -7.45 4.01
N LEU A 14 -4.86 -7.81 4.31
CA LEU A 14 -6.04 -7.28 3.62
C LEU A 14 -6.17 -5.76 3.82
N ASN A 15 -6.64 -5.05 2.79
CA ASN A 15 -7.02 -3.62 2.79
C ASN A 15 -5.87 -2.59 2.77
N ILE A 16 -4.73 -2.89 2.14
CA ILE A 16 -3.58 -1.97 2.13
C ILE A 16 -3.53 -1.03 0.90
N ILE A 17 -4.23 -1.31 -0.22
CA ILE A 17 -4.05 -0.53 -1.46
C ILE A 17 -5.30 -0.43 -2.30
N ASP A 18 -5.53 0.80 -2.76
CA ASP A 18 -6.43 1.12 -3.84
C ASP A 18 -5.57 1.74 -4.97
N THR A 19 -5.57 1.14 -6.16
CA THR A 19 -4.81 1.60 -7.34
C THR A 19 -5.76 2.30 -8.28
N PHE A 20 -5.36 3.41 -8.88
CA PHE A 20 -6.31 4.38 -9.40
C PHE A 20 -5.89 4.96 -10.78
N VAL A 21 -6.71 5.78 -11.47
CA VAL A 21 -6.52 6.13 -12.90
C VAL A 21 -6.93 7.58 -13.22
N VAL A 22 -6.07 8.39 -13.87
CA VAL A 22 -6.41 9.73 -14.45
C VAL A 22 -5.77 9.92 -15.83
N GLU A 23 -6.54 10.45 -16.79
CA GLU A 23 -6.18 10.55 -18.21
C GLU A 23 -5.73 11.98 -18.60
N LYS A 24 -4.41 12.22 -18.71
CA LYS A 24 -3.81 13.39 -19.41
C LYS A 24 -2.42 13.05 -19.93
N GLY A 25 -2.31 12.61 -21.19
CA GLY A 25 -1.05 12.22 -21.84
C GLY A 25 -0.43 10.91 -21.32
N PHE A 26 -0.98 10.37 -20.24
CA PHE A 26 -0.75 9.06 -19.68
C PHE A 26 -2.10 8.32 -19.65
N ASP A 27 -2.08 7.01 -19.90
CA ASP A 27 -3.29 6.18 -19.92
C ASP A 27 -3.80 5.89 -18.50
N VAL A 28 -2.88 5.77 -17.53
CA VAL A 28 -3.17 5.39 -16.14
C VAL A 28 -2.23 6.10 -15.16
N PHE A 29 -2.78 6.53 -14.01
CA PHE A 29 -2.00 7.09 -12.90
C PHE A 29 -2.29 6.32 -11.60
N ASN A 30 -1.40 5.40 -11.25
CA ASN A 30 -1.53 4.59 -10.04
C ASN A 30 -1.04 5.37 -8.80
N ALA A 31 -1.72 5.18 -7.67
CA ALA A 31 -1.27 5.66 -6.37
C ALA A 31 -1.42 4.54 -5.34
N LEU A 32 -0.67 4.65 -4.24
CA LEU A 32 -0.78 3.78 -3.08
C LEU A 32 -1.56 4.51 -1.98
N ASP A 33 -2.34 3.79 -1.17
CA ASP A 33 -3.06 4.34 -0.01
C ASP A 33 -2.12 4.58 1.20
N LEU A 34 -0.96 5.18 0.95
CA LEU A 34 0.02 5.55 1.96
C LEU A 34 -0.22 6.97 2.47
N MET A 35 0.32 7.28 3.64
CA MET A 35 0.27 8.62 4.23
C MET A 35 -1.20 9.13 4.29
N GLU A 36 -1.47 10.36 3.88
CA GLU A 36 -2.83 10.93 3.82
C GLU A 36 -3.52 10.74 2.47
N ASN A 37 -3.01 9.88 1.58
CA ASN A 37 -3.55 9.77 0.21
C ASN A 37 -5.05 9.47 0.23
N LYS A 38 -5.52 8.55 1.09
CA LYS A 38 -6.94 8.20 1.24
C LYS A 38 -7.90 9.40 1.27
N THR A 39 -7.45 10.52 1.85
CA THR A 39 -8.28 11.71 2.06
C THR A 39 -8.71 12.39 0.76
N PHE A 40 -7.99 12.18 -0.35
CA PHE A 40 -8.27 12.83 -1.62
C PHE A 40 -8.43 11.89 -2.81
N LEU A 41 -8.04 10.61 -2.69
CA LEU A 41 -8.15 9.65 -3.80
C LEU A 41 -9.63 9.53 -4.25
N GLU A 42 -10.56 9.22 -3.35
CA GLU A 42 -11.98 9.10 -3.71
C GLU A 42 -12.53 10.36 -4.39
N MET A 43 -12.17 11.55 -3.90
CA MET A 43 -12.55 12.84 -4.52
C MET A 43 -12.01 13.00 -5.95
N LEU A 44 -10.83 12.46 -6.23
CA LEU A 44 -10.20 12.50 -7.55
C LEU A 44 -10.70 11.39 -8.50
N LYS A 45 -11.71 10.60 -8.10
CA LYS A 45 -12.29 9.48 -8.89
C LYS A 45 -11.33 8.34 -9.17
N PHE A 46 -10.35 8.22 -8.31
CA PHE A 46 -9.52 7.06 -8.16
C PHE A 46 -10.49 5.91 -7.73
N GLY A 47 -10.62 4.80 -8.48
CA GLY A 47 -11.29 3.55 -8.03
C GLY A 47 -10.36 2.37 -7.67
N ILE A 48 -10.64 1.62 -6.61
CA ILE A 48 -9.79 0.56 -5.99
C ILE A 48 -9.29 -0.51 -6.98
N GLY A 49 -8.02 -0.91 -6.83
CA GLY A 49 -7.40 -2.00 -7.59
C GLY A 49 -7.34 -3.31 -6.80
N ASP A 50 -6.88 -4.39 -7.44
CA ASP A 50 -6.78 -5.73 -6.84
C ASP A 50 -5.37 -6.09 -6.33
N GLY A 51 -4.38 -5.23 -6.60
CA GLY A 51 -2.99 -5.43 -6.21
C GLY A 51 -2.70 -5.07 -4.75
N TYR A 52 -1.80 -5.84 -4.12
CA TYR A 52 -1.26 -5.56 -2.79
C TYR A 52 0.27 -5.38 -2.86
N LEU A 53 0.79 -4.40 -2.12
CA LEU A 53 2.21 -4.09 -1.93
C LEU A 53 2.46 -4.17 -0.44
N GLN A 54 3.43 -4.98 -0.06
CA GLN A 54 3.79 -5.23 1.33
C GLN A 54 5.21 -4.69 1.56
N TYR A 55 5.41 -4.02 2.68
CA TYR A 55 6.70 -3.46 3.07
C TYR A 55 7.41 -4.41 4.02
N TYR A 56 8.65 -4.78 3.68
CA TYR A 56 9.47 -5.67 4.48
C TYR A 56 10.80 -5.04 4.81
N PHE A 57 11.25 -5.23 6.04
CA PHE A 57 12.62 -4.92 6.44
C PHE A 57 13.48 -6.17 6.49
N TYR A 58 14.70 -6.12 5.96
CA TYR A 58 15.65 -7.20 6.18
C TYR A 58 16.31 -7.05 7.55
N ASN A 59 16.32 -8.12 8.35
CA ASN A 59 17.01 -8.18 9.65
C ASN A 59 16.57 -7.12 10.68
N TRP A 60 15.30 -6.69 10.63
CA TRP A 60 14.73 -5.72 11.57
C TRP A 60 13.31 -6.09 11.97
N LYS A 61 12.97 -6.03 13.26
CA LYS A 61 11.59 -6.23 13.73
C LYS A 61 10.83 -4.91 13.72
N CYS A 62 9.66 -4.90 13.11
CA CYS A 62 8.78 -3.74 13.04
C CYS A 62 7.42 -4.07 13.69
N PRO A 63 6.86 -3.20 14.54
CA PRO A 63 5.48 -3.38 14.99
C PRO A 63 4.51 -3.26 13.81
N SER A 64 3.31 -3.85 13.95
CA SER A 64 2.25 -3.68 12.96
C SER A 64 1.90 -2.20 12.80
N MET A 65 1.82 -1.76 11.55
CA MET A 65 1.65 -0.37 11.16
C MET A 65 0.63 -0.28 10.03
N GLY A 66 -0.31 0.66 10.13
CA GLY A 66 -1.22 0.97 9.03
C GLY A 66 -0.51 1.75 7.93
N PRO A 67 -0.97 1.65 6.67
CA PRO A 67 -0.31 2.28 5.51
C PRO A 67 -0.24 3.81 5.62
N GLU A 68 -1.13 4.44 6.40
CA GLU A 68 -1.14 5.88 6.67
C GLU A 68 0.10 6.38 7.43
N LYS A 69 0.88 5.47 8.02
CA LYS A 69 2.13 5.79 8.72
C LYS A 69 3.39 5.46 7.90
N VAL A 70 3.22 4.93 6.69
CA VAL A 70 4.32 4.59 5.79
C VAL A 70 4.65 5.78 4.89
N GLY A 71 5.82 6.37 5.08
CA GLY A 71 6.31 7.52 4.32
C GLY A 71 7.22 7.18 3.13
N LEU A 72 7.37 5.90 2.78
CA LEU A 72 8.35 5.43 1.80
C LEU A 72 7.65 4.94 0.52
N VAL A 73 8.02 5.49 -0.63
CA VAL A 73 7.62 5.00 -1.95
C VAL A 73 8.83 4.32 -2.60
N LEU A 74 8.68 3.07 -3.03
CA LEU A 74 9.73 2.31 -3.72
C LEU A 74 9.64 2.55 -5.24
N GLN A 75 10.79 2.56 -5.92
CA GLN A 75 10.90 2.75 -7.38
C GLN A 75 11.00 1.42 -8.13
#